data_AF-A0AAJ6HTH4-F1
#
_entry.id   AF-A0AAJ6HTH4-F1
#
_cell.length_a   1.000
_cell.length_b   1.000
_cell.length_c   1.000
_cell.angle_alpha   90.00
_cell.angle_beta   90.00
_cell.angle_gamma   90.00
#
_symmetry.space_group_name_H-M   'P 1'
#
loop_
_entity.id
_entity.type
_entity.pdbx_description
1 polymer ?
#
loop_
_entity_poly.entity_id
_entity_poly.type
_entity_poly.pdbx_seq_one_letter_code
_entity_poly.pdbx_strand_id
1 'polypeptide(L)'
;MSALTGTPRLARLVLRRDRIRLAIWVLGTPLLGYALAGSVAGIYPDEAARQGYATTSASSLVARAFNGPIAGTDLGAVVVAETYVTLALIVALLSSFAVVRHTRQDEETGRAELLGASVVGRYAPLTAALTVVVAANVLAAALLLLALVGAGLPLAGSVAAAGAIGGVGIAFTAVAAVTAQLSVTARGANALAAAVVGLSFVLRAAGDVLGEQSADGTRVRSAWPSWLSPLGWGNQVRAFGDEQWWVLALPVLLLAAGVALAYALAERRDLGAGLIAPRRGPATGAAGLLSPAGLAWRTQRGTLLGWAVGVAVLGLSMGVAADEFNAMIDANPAAAEAINAMGGGDNLLDAYLAAMLGLFALTIGAYVVQALLRVRGDETDGTLEAALATAVGRTRWLGTQVLAAVLGAVALLLLAGLTTGLGYGLVTGDPLGSAVELAGAALLRLPALLVVAGVVTALFGLLPRRSVALSWAVLLVFLLLGQLGAVLELPQAALDLSPYTHVPSVPAVDPVALPLVVLTAVAALLLAAGVAGFRRRDVPS
;
A
#
# COMPACT_ATOMS: atom_id res chain seq x y z
N MET A 1 -44.52 1.83 -2.12
CA MET A 1 -43.30 2.00 -1.31
C MET A 1 -42.27 2.75 -2.15
N SER A 2 -41.53 3.70 -1.59
CA SER A 2 -40.46 4.38 -2.35
C SER A 2 -39.27 3.45 -2.55
N ALA A 3 -38.47 3.68 -3.59
CA ALA A 3 -37.25 2.91 -3.84
C ALA A 3 -36.16 3.06 -2.74
N LEU A 4 -36.36 4.00 -1.81
CA LEU A 4 -35.50 4.31 -0.66
C LEU A 4 -36.08 3.83 0.69
N THR A 5 -37.17 3.06 0.66
CA THR A 5 -37.78 2.55 1.89
C THR A 5 -36.78 1.68 2.66
N GLY A 6 -36.57 1.93 3.95
CA GLY A 6 -35.67 1.14 4.80
C GLY A 6 -34.23 1.67 4.93
N THR A 7 -33.82 2.70 4.17
CA THR A 7 -32.46 3.28 4.22
C THR A 7 -31.99 3.64 5.63
N PRO A 8 -32.77 4.32 6.49
CA PRO A 8 -32.31 4.68 7.83
C PRO A 8 -32.04 3.47 8.72
N ARG A 9 -32.82 2.38 8.57
CA ARG A 9 -32.64 1.14 9.34
C ARG A 9 -31.37 0.41 8.88
N LEU A 10 -31.13 0.36 7.57
CA LEU A 10 -29.91 -0.21 7.00
C LEU A 10 -28.66 0.60 7.37
N ALA A 11 -28.73 1.94 7.32
CA ALA A 11 -27.62 2.79 7.77
C ALA A 11 -27.28 2.53 9.25
N ARG A 12 -28.30 2.38 10.10
CA ARG A 12 -28.11 2.00 11.51
C ARG A 12 -27.47 0.62 11.67
N LEU A 13 -27.84 -0.34 10.81
CA LEU A 13 -27.24 -1.68 10.80
C LEU A 13 -25.76 -1.63 10.41
N VAL A 14 -25.43 -0.89 9.35
CA VAL A 14 -24.05 -0.64 8.90
C VAL A 14 -23.22 -0.05 10.05
N LEU A 15 -23.71 1.01 10.70
CA LEU A 15 -23.04 1.63 11.84
C LEU A 15 -22.81 0.64 13.00
N ARG A 16 -23.80 -0.21 13.32
CA ARG A 16 -23.65 -1.20 14.40
C ARG A 16 -22.62 -2.27 14.07
N ARG A 17 -22.63 -2.79 12.84
CA ARG A 17 -21.73 -3.87 12.40
C ARG A 17 -20.30 -3.39 12.27
N ASP A 18 -20.09 -2.19 11.76
CA ASP A 18 -18.77 -1.64 11.50
C ASP A 18 -18.28 -0.64 12.57
N ARG A 19 -18.98 -0.48 13.71
CA ARG A 19 -18.63 0.53 14.74
C ARG A 19 -17.15 0.58 15.12
N ILE A 20 -16.50 -0.58 15.27
CA ILE A 20 -15.08 -0.65 15.64
C ILE A 20 -14.20 -0.22 14.46
N ARG A 21 -14.49 -0.69 13.24
CA ARG A 21 -13.72 -0.35 12.04
C ARG A 21 -13.88 1.12 11.66
N LEU A 22 -15.13 1.63 11.72
CA LEU A 22 -15.43 3.04 11.51
C LEU A 22 -14.78 3.90 12.60
N ALA A 23 -14.82 3.49 13.88
CA ALA A 23 -14.13 4.24 14.94
C ALA A 23 -12.61 4.29 14.71
N ILE A 24 -11.98 3.15 14.38
CA ILE A 24 -10.55 3.11 14.06
C ILE A 24 -10.22 4.01 12.87
N TRP A 25 -11.06 4.04 11.83
CA TRP A 25 -10.85 4.92 10.69
C TRP A 25 -11.05 6.40 11.04
N VAL A 26 -12.22 6.74 11.58
CA VAL A 26 -12.63 8.11 11.89
C VAL A 26 -11.72 8.75 12.93
N LEU A 27 -11.19 7.99 13.89
CA LEU A 27 -10.24 8.48 14.89
C LEU A 27 -8.78 8.31 14.43
N GLY A 28 -8.45 7.21 13.76
CA GLY A 28 -7.08 6.87 13.38
C GLY A 28 -6.50 7.83 12.33
N THR A 29 -7.28 8.24 11.33
CA THR A 29 -6.78 9.20 10.32
C THR A 29 -6.44 10.57 10.94
N PRO A 30 -7.30 11.20 11.77
CA PRO A 30 -6.95 12.42 12.52
C PRO A 30 -5.80 12.25 13.49
N LEU A 31 -5.76 11.16 14.27
CA LEU A 31 -4.68 10.90 15.22
C LEU A 31 -3.33 10.75 14.52
N LEU A 32 -3.31 10.05 13.38
CA LEU A 32 -2.12 9.93 12.54
C LEU A 32 -1.72 11.30 11.99
N GLY A 33 -2.67 12.10 11.50
CA GLY A 33 -2.40 13.48 11.04
C GLY A 33 -1.81 14.37 12.14
N TYR A 34 -2.36 14.30 13.37
CA TYR A 34 -1.82 15.02 14.53
C TYR A 34 -0.39 14.59 14.86
N ALA A 35 -0.15 13.28 14.94
CA ALA A 35 1.17 12.73 15.26
C ALA A 35 2.21 13.11 14.21
N LEU A 36 1.85 13.04 12.92
CA LEU A 36 2.74 13.43 11.84
C LEU A 36 3.00 14.95 11.83
N ALA A 37 1.99 15.78 12.08
CA ALA A 37 2.17 17.23 12.19
C ALA A 37 3.16 17.60 13.32
N GLY A 38 3.01 16.97 14.49
CA GLY A 38 3.95 17.13 15.60
C GLY A 38 5.36 16.64 15.27
N SER A 39 5.48 15.51 14.56
CA SER A 39 6.78 15.00 14.11
C SER A 39 7.48 15.95 13.15
N VAL A 40 6.76 16.50 12.16
CA VAL A 40 7.30 17.45 11.18
C VAL A 40 7.73 18.74 11.89
N ALA A 41 6.93 19.25 12.83
CA ALA A 41 7.29 20.43 13.63
C ALA A 41 8.56 20.20 14.47
N GLY A 42 8.78 18.99 14.96
CA GLY A 42 10.00 18.62 15.68
C GLY A 42 11.24 18.49 14.79
N ILE A 43 11.08 17.99 13.55
CA ILE A 43 12.18 17.81 12.59
C ILE A 43 12.56 19.15 11.92
N TYR A 44 11.59 20.04 11.64
CA TYR A 44 11.80 21.32 10.95
C TYR A 44 11.31 22.52 11.79
N PRO A 45 11.94 22.79 12.95
CA PRO A 45 11.45 23.79 13.91
C PRO A 45 11.64 25.23 13.44
N ASP A 46 12.71 25.53 12.70
CA ASP A 46 13.05 26.89 12.26
C ASP A 46 12.76 27.12 10.76
N GLU A 47 12.79 28.39 10.35
CA GLU A 47 12.48 28.78 8.97
C GLU A 47 13.55 28.30 7.99
N ALA A 48 14.81 28.27 8.41
CA ALA A 48 15.92 27.83 7.58
C ALA A 48 15.79 26.34 7.21
N ALA A 49 15.45 25.47 8.17
CA ALA A 49 15.23 24.06 7.91
C ALA A 49 14.03 23.82 6.97
N ARG A 50 12.94 24.58 7.15
CA ARG A 50 11.78 24.50 6.27
C ARG A 50 12.05 25.01 4.86
N GLN A 51 12.85 26.06 4.71
CA GLN A 51 13.33 26.53 3.40
C GLN A 51 14.17 25.46 2.70
N GLY A 52 15.14 24.86 3.40
CA GLY A 52 15.97 23.79 2.86
C GLY A 52 15.16 22.56 2.45
N TYR A 53 14.15 22.19 3.24
CA TYR A 53 13.20 21.15 2.85
C TYR A 53 12.41 21.54 1.60
N ALA A 54 11.85 22.75 1.56
CA ALA A 54 11.06 23.22 0.43
C ALA A 54 11.85 23.24 -0.88
N THR A 55 13.11 23.69 -0.86
CA THR A 55 13.96 23.68 -2.05
C THR A 55 14.33 22.28 -2.50
N THR A 56 14.64 21.37 -1.56
CA THR A 56 15.02 19.99 -1.87
C THR A 56 13.84 19.18 -2.39
N SER A 57 12.68 19.32 -1.75
CA SER A 57 11.43 18.67 -2.15
C SER A 57 10.93 19.23 -3.48
N ALA A 58 11.09 20.54 -3.70
CA ALA A 58 10.77 21.16 -4.96
C ALA A 58 11.73 20.74 -6.07
N SER A 59 13.02 20.46 -5.84
CA SER A 59 13.94 20.05 -6.92
C SER A 59 13.87 18.55 -7.23
N SER A 60 13.64 17.70 -6.23
CA SER A 60 13.61 16.25 -6.40
C SER A 60 12.33 15.75 -7.09
N LEU A 61 12.48 15.08 -8.23
CA LEU A 61 11.35 14.47 -8.95
C LEU A 61 10.77 13.30 -8.16
N VAL A 62 11.60 12.55 -7.43
CA VAL A 62 11.11 11.47 -6.56
C VAL A 62 10.31 12.03 -5.38
N ALA A 63 10.76 13.10 -4.73
CA ALA A 63 9.99 13.74 -3.68
C ALA A 63 8.62 14.22 -4.22
N ARG A 64 8.59 14.91 -5.37
CA ARG A 64 7.33 15.31 -6.01
C ARG A 64 6.42 14.12 -6.36
N ALA A 65 7.01 13.04 -6.86
CA ALA A 65 6.26 11.84 -7.24
C ALA A 65 5.63 11.14 -6.04
N PHE A 66 6.31 11.04 -4.89
CA PHE A 66 5.81 10.29 -3.73
C PHE A 66 5.09 11.14 -2.68
N ASN A 67 5.57 12.35 -2.42
CA ASN A 67 5.03 13.26 -1.41
C ASN A 67 4.03 14.25 -2.03
N GLY A 68 4.27 14.66 -3.27
CA GLY A 68 3.47 15.67 -3.97
C GLY A 68 4.18 17.02 -4.07
N PRO A 69 3.52 18.04 -4.63
CA PRO A 69 4.10 19.36 -4.80
C PRO A 69 4.09 20.12 -3.47
N ILE A 70 5.19 20.79 -3.15
CA ILE A 70 5.26 21.69 -2.00
C ILE A 70 4.63 23.06 -2.35
N ALA A 71 3.78 23.57 -1.45
CA ALA A 71 3.04 24.81 -1.62
C ALA A 71 3.76 26.06 -1.06
N GLY A 72 4.80 25.88 -0.24
CA GLY A 72 5.54 26.96 0.40
C GLY A 72 6.45 26.47 1.54
N THR A 73 7.05 27.41 2.26
CA THR A 73 7.99 27.16 3.36
C THR A 73 7.34 27.16 4.74
N ASP A 74 6.07 27.56 4.82
CA ASP A 74 5.32 27.54 6.08
C ASP A 74 5.24 26.13 6.66
N LEU A 75 5.25 26.02 7.99
CA LEU A 75 5.17 24.73 8.68
C LEU A 75 3.99 23.88 8.19
N GLY A 76 2.82 24.49 7.99
CA GLY A 76 1.64 23.79 7.48
C GLY A 76 1.83 23.24 6.06
N ALA A 77 2.55 23.95 5.19
CA ALA A 77 2.83 23.49 3.83
C ALA A 77 3.77 22.28 3.83
N VAL A 78 4.80 22.29 4.69
CA VAL A 78 5.71 21.16 4.90
C VAL A 78 4.96 19.95 5.48
N VAL A 79 4.08 20.17 6.47
CA VAL A 79 3.23 19.12 7.04
C VAL A 79 2.36 18.48 5.96
N VAL A 80 1.71 19.26 5.10
CA VAL A 80 0.88 18.72 4.02
C VAL A 80 1.72 17.95 3.00
N ALA A 81 2.88 18.47 2.60
CA ALA A 81 3.77 17.78 1.66
C ALA A 81 4.18 16.39 2.17
N GLU A 82 4.55 16.26 3.45
CA GLU A 82 4.95 14.98 4.03
C GLU A 82 3.79 14.00 4.28
N THR A 83 2.58 14.51 4.54
CA THR A 83 1.51 13.68 5.10
C THR A 83 0.36 13.39 4.14
N TYR A 84 0.14 14.26 3.14
CA TYR A 84 -1.06 14.23 2.32
C TYR A 84 -1.26 12.90 1.60
N VAL A 85 -0.25 12.44 0.84
CA VAL A 85 -0.39 11.23 0.00
C VAL A 85 -0.71 10.00 0.85
N THR A 86 -0.04 9.85 1.99
CA THR A 86 -0.26 8.76 2.93
C THR A 86 -1.70 8.75 3.45
N LEU A 87 -2.18 9.90 3.96
CA LEU A 87 -3.55 10.01 4.48
C LEU A 87 -4.60 9.85 3.38
N ALA A 88 -4.37 10.43 2.20
CA ALA A 88 -5.24 10.35 1.04
C ALA A 88 -5.41 8.90 0.56
N LEU A 89 -4.32 8.13 0.46
CA LEU A 89 -4.37 6.72 0.05
C LEU A 89 -5.10 5.86 1.08
N ILE A 90 -4.85 6.07 2.37
CA ILE A 90 -5.57 5.36 3.45
C ILE A 90 -7.07 5.62 3.33
N VAL A 91 -7.48 6.89 3.23
CA VAL A 91 -8.89 7.28 3.17
C VAL A 91 -9.55 6.79 1.87
N ALA A 92 -8.85 6.83 0.74
CA ALA A 92 -9.33 6.31 -0.54
C ALA A 92 -9.65 4.80 -0.49
N LEU A 93 -8.73 4.01 0.05
CA LEU A 93 -8.87 2.55 0.17
C LEU A 93 -9.93 2.18 1.21
N LEU A 94 -9.93 2.82 2.39
CA LEU A 94 -10.91 2.56 3.44
C LEU A 94 -12.34 2.89 2.97
N SER A 95 -12.53 4.03 2.30
CA SER A 95 -13.81 4.40 1.70
C SER A 95 -14.27 3.37 0.68
N SER A 96 -13.36 2.95 -0.22
CA SER A 96 -13.68 1.96 -1.24
C SER A 96 -14.10 0.61 -0.65
N PHE A 97 -13.30 0.10 0.31
CA PHE A 97 -13.57 -1.18 0.96
C PHE A 97 -14.83 -1.14 1.81
N ALA A 98 -15.15 0.00 2.43
CA ALA A 98 -16.37 0.16 3.21
C ALA A 98 -17.62 0.10 2.32
N VAL A 99 -17.62 0.80 1.17
CA VAL A 99 -18.76 0.75 0.22
C VAL A 99 -18.95 -0.67 -0.29
N VAL A 100 -17.89 -1.33 -0.78
CA VAL A 100 -17.98 -2.70 -1.33
C VAL A 100 -18.43 -3.72 -0.26
N ARG A 101 -18.00 -3.54 1.00
CA ARG A 101 -18.39 -4.42 2.12
C ARG A 101 -19.89 -4.38 2.42
N HIS A 102 -20.50 -3.21 2.36
CA HIS A 102 -21.93 -3.03 2.66
C HIS A 102 -22.82 -3.04 1.41
N THR A 103 -22.23 -3.40 0.26
CA THR A 103 -22.95 -3.60 -1.00
C THR A 103 -22.62 -4.98 -1.53
N ARG A 104 -21.55 -5.11 -2.31
CA ARG A 104 -21.26 -6.32 -3.09
C ARG A 104 -20.93 -7.54 -2.23
N GLN A 105 -20.29 -7.34 -1.08
CA GLN A 105 -20.00 -8.44 -0.16
C GLN A 105 -21.27 -8.96 0.54
N ASP A 106 -22.24 -8.10 0.82
CA ASP A 106 -23.51 -8.52 1.41
C ASP A 106 -24.41 -9.23 0.38
N GLU A 107 -24.29 -8.89 -0.90
CA GLU A 107 -24.88 -9.68 -1.99
C GLU A 107 -24.19 -11.03 -2.17
N GLU A 108 -22.85 -11.06 -2.24
CA GLU A 108 -22.07 -12.30 -2.41
C GLU A 108 -22.29 -13.32 -1.27
N THR A 109 -22.57 -12.83 -0.05
CA THR A 109 -22.85 -13.68 1.11
C THR A 109 -24.34 -14.02 1.28
N GLY A 110 -25.20 -13.66 0.32
CA GLY A 110 -26.65 -13.92 0.35
C GLY A 110 -27.45 -13.07 1.34
N ARG A 111 -26.80 -12.18 2.10
CA ARG A 111 -27.47 -11.32 3.09
C ARG A 111 -28.38 -10.29 2.45
N ALA A 112 -27.98 -9.77 1.29
CA ALA A 112 -28.78 -8.80 0.55
C ALA A 112 -30.12 -9.39 0.09
N GLU A 113 -30.19 -10.69 -0.23
CA GLU A 113 -31.43 -11.38 -0.61
C GLU A 113 -32.41 -11.47 0.56
N LEU A 114 -31.91 -11.85 1.75
CA LEU A 114 -32.71 -11.90 2.97
C LEU A 114 -33.27 -10.52 3.35
N LEU A 115 -32.48 -9.47 3.16
CA LEU A 115 -32.92 -8.09 3.38
C LEU A 115 -33.92 -7.64 2.29
N GLY A 116 -33.70 -8.02 1.04
CA GLY A 116 -34.57 -7.71 -0.10
C GLY A 116 -35.94 -8.39 -0.02
N ALA A 117 -36.05 -9.52 0.67
CA ALA A 117 -37.33 -10.18 0.97
C ALA A 117 -38.17 -9.42 2.02
N SER A 118 -37.60 -8.40 2.68
CA SER A 118 -38.30 -7.55 3.65
C SER A 118 -38.77 -6.23 3.03
N VAL A 119 -39.31 -5.31 3.85
CA VAL A 119 -39.82 -4.00 3.41
C VAL A 119 -38.66 -3.02 3.13
N VAL A 120 -37.81 -3.35 2.17
CA VAL A 120 -36.61 -2.60 1.77
C VAL A 120 -36.68 -2.28 0.28
N GLY A 121 -36.47 -1.01 -0.08
CA GLY A 121 -36.43 -0.57 -1.46
C GLY A 121 -35.12 -0.90 -2.17
N ARG A 122 -35.15 -1.01 -3.51
CA ARG A 122 -34.00 -1.41 -4.35
C ARG A 122 -32.75 -0.55 -4.15
N TYR A 123 -32.89 0.76 -3.93
CA TYR A 123 -31.74 1.66 -3.74
C TYR A 123 -31.29 1.75 -2.28
N ALA A 124 -32.12 1.32 -1.33
CA ALA A 124 -31.87 1.53 0.09
C ALA A 124 -30.53 0.96 0.60
N PRO A 125 -30.07 -0.25 0.18
CA PRO A 125 -28.76 -0.76 0.61
C PRO A 125 -27.59 0.11 0.14
N LEU A 126 -27.59 0.49 -1.14
CA LEU A 126 -26.55 1.35 -1.72
C LEU A 126 -26.57 2.74 -1.09
N THR A 127 -27.75 3.36 -0.95
CA THR A 127 -27.88 4.67 -0.30
C THR A 127 -27.42 4.63 1.15
N ALA A 128 -27.74 3.56 1.90
CA ALA A 128 -27.32 3.40 3.29
C ALA A 128 -25.79 3.30 3.40
N ALA A 129 -25.15 2.49 2.56
CA ALA A 129 -23.70 2.37 2.51
C ALA A 129 -23.04 3.73 2.18
N LEU A 130 -23.51 4.41 1.12
CA LEU A 130 -22.98 5.71 0.71
C LEU A 130 -23.14 6.76 1.80
N THR A 131 -24.31 6.83 2.44
CA THR A 131 -24.58 7.82 3.50
C THR A 131 -23.61 7.62 4.67
N VAL A 132 -23.41 6.38 5.11
CA VAL A 132 -22.50 6.10 6.24
C VAL A 132 -21.04 6.40 5.87
N VAL A 133 -20.59 6.04 4.67
CA VAL A 133 -19.20 6.25 4.25
C VAL A 133 -18.91 7.74 4.01
N VAL A 134 -19.84 8.48 3.39
CA VAL A 134 -19.71 9.95 3.25
C VAL A 134 -19.70 10.61 4.62
N ALA A 135 -20.62 10.24 5.52
CA ALA A 135 -20.64 10.77 6.88
C ALA A 135 -19.35 10.47 7.65
N ALA A 136 -18.78 9.27 7.50
CA ALA A 136 -17.49 8.90 8.10
C ALA A 136 -16.35 9.76 7.56
N ASN A 137 -16.30 10.03 6.24
CA ASN A 137 -15.31 10.92 5.64
C ASN A 137 -15.44 12.37 6.13
N VAL A 138 -16.67 12.90 6.18
CA VAL A 138 -16.92 14.26 6.68
C VAL A 138 -16.53 14.37 8.15
N LEU A 139 -16.86 13.37 8.97
CA LEU A 139 -16.48 13.36 10.38
C LEU A 139 -14.96 13.22 10.57
N ALA A 140 -14.31 12.34 9.81
CA ALA A 140 -12.85 12.19 9.84
C ALA A 140 -12.15 13.49 9.40
N ALA A 141 -12.66 14.18 8.37
CA ALA A 141 -12.15 15.48 7.95
C ALA A 141 -12.34 16.55 9.03
N ALA A 142 -13.51 16.60 9.67
CA ALA A 142 -13.78 17.54 10.76
C ALA A 142 -12.84 17.30 11.97
N LEU A 143 -12.60 16.04 12.32
CA LEU A 143 -11.66 15.69 13.39
C LEU A 143 -10.20 15.97 12.99
N LEU A 144 -9.83 15.75 11.72
CA LEU A 144 -8.50 16.09 11.22
C LEU A 144 -8.27 17.60 11.23
N LEU A 145 -9.28 18.40 10.89
CA LEU A 145 -9.25 19.85 11.05
C LEU A 145 -8.94 20.23 12.51
N LEU A 146 -9.68 19.66 13.47
CA LEU A 146 -9.44 19.91 14.90
C LEU A 146 -8.04 19.47 15.34
N ALA A 147 -7.54 18.35 14.80
CA ALA A 147 -6.19 17.88 15.05
C ALA A 147 -5.13 18.88 14.53
N LEU A 148 -5.24 19.35 13.28
CA LEU A 148 -4.27 20.28 12.69
C LEU A 148 -4.29 21.65 13.41
N VAL A 149 -5.47 22.16 13.75
CA VAL A 149 -5.60 23.39 14.56
C VAL A 149 -5.03 23.17 15.97
N GLY A 150 -5.29 22.00 16.57
CA GLY A 150 -4.74 21.62 17.87
C GLY A 150 -3.21 21.47 17.85
N ALA A 151 -2.62 21.16 16.69
CA ALA A 151 -1.17 21.15 16.48
C ALA A 151 -0.58 22.55 16.25
N GLY A 152 -1.39 23.61 16.35
CA GLY A 152 -0.95 25.01 16.22
C GLY A 152 -0.93 25.54 14.79
N LEU A 153 -1.52 24.84 13.82
CA LEU A 153 -1.53 25.26 12.42
C LEU A 153 -2.67 26.27 12.12
N PRO A 154 -2.47 27.19 11.16
CA PRO A 154 -3.51 28.15 10.76
C PRO A 154 -4.84 27.51 10.36
N LEU A 155 -5.95 28.14 10.76
CA LEU A 155 -7.29 27.61 10.55
C LEU A 155 -7.63 27.43 9.06
N ALA A 156 -7.38 28.43 8.22
CA ALA A 156 -7.72 28.40 6.80
C ALA A 156 -7.04 27.20 6.08
N GLY A 157 -5.71 27.07 6.23
CA GLY A 157 -4.97 25.95 5.67
C GLY A 157 -5.37 24.60 6.26
N SER A 158 -5.74 24.55 7.55
CA SER A 158 -6.21 23.32 8.19
C SER A 158 -7.57 22.87 7.64
N VAL A 159 -8.49 23.80 7.36
CA VAL A 159 -9.77 23.49 6.69
C VAL A 159 -9.51 23.00 5.26
N ALA A 160 -8.61 23.65 4.54
CA ALA A 160 -8.22 23.24 3.19
C ALA A 160 -7.59 21.83 3.15
N ALA A 161 -6.64 21.54 4.04
CA ALA A 161 -5.99 20.23 4.12
C ALA A 161 -6.97 19.11 4.52
N ALA A 162 -7.80 19.37 5.53
CA ALA A 162 -8.84 18.43 5.95
C ALA A 162 -9.88 18.19 4.85
N GLY A 163 -10.30 19.25 4.16
CA GLY A 163 -11.20 19.19 3.01
C GLY A 163 -10.61 18.41 1.84
N ALA A 164 -9.32 18.60 1.55
CA ALA A 164 -8.61 17.85 0.52
C ALA A 164 -8.61 16.34 0.80
N ILE A 165 -8.22 15.94 2.01
CA ILE A 165 -8.15 14.51 2.40
C ILE A 165 -9.56 13.89 2.50
N GLY A 166 -10.52 14.60 3.09
CA GLY A 166 -11.92 14.15 3.14
C GLY A 166 -12.56 14.05 1.74
N GLY A 167 -12.23 15.00 0.86
CA GLY A 167 -12.65 15.02 -0.53
C GLY A 167 -12.17 13.79 -1.29
N VAL A 168 -10.91 13.38 -1.12
CA VAL A 168 -10.39 12.12 -1.69
C VAL A 168 -11.26 10.92 -1.29
N GLY A 169 -11.61 10.80 -0.01
CA GLY A 169 -12.49 9.73 0.45
C GLY A 169 -13.88 9.75 -0.17
N ILE A 170 -14.46 10.94 -0.34
CA ILE A 170 -15.74 11.13 -1.02
C ILE A 170 -15.64 10.72 -2.50
N ALA A 171 -14.57 11.11 -3.19
CA ALA A 171 -14.33 10.72 -4.58
C ALA A 171 -14.25 9.18 -4.74
N PHE A 172 -13.49 8.50 -3.89
CA PHE A 172 -13.35 7.05 -3.96
C PHE A 172 -14.58 6.28 -3.45
N THR A 173 -15.41 6.91 -2.63
CA THR A 173 -16.76 6.42 -2.32
C THR A 173 -17.60 6.31 -3.61
N ALA A 174 -17.52 7.32 -4.48
CA ALA A 174 -18.21 7.34 -5.77
C ALA A 174 -17.70 6.24 -6.70
N VAL A 175 -16.38 6.11 -6.82
CA VAL A 175 -15.72 5.07 -7.63
C VAL A 175 -16.17 3.68 -7.16
N ALA A 176 -16.14 3.43 -5.85
CA ALA A 176 -16.53 2.14 -5.30
C ALA A 176 -18.02 1.83 -5.48
N ALA A 177 -18.88 2.85 -5.48
CA ALA A 177 -20.30 2.69 -5.80
C ALA A 177 -20.49 2.12 -7.21
N VAL A 178 -19.76 2.66 -8.19
CA VAL A 178 -19.79 2.22 -9.58
C VAL A 178 -19.17 0.83 -9.74
N THR A 179 -17.98 0.60 -9.17
CA THR A 179 -17.31 -0.71 -9.31
C THR A 179 -18.06 -1.85 -8.64
N ALA A 180 -18.81 -1.58 -7.56
CA ALA A 180 -19.71 -2.54 -6.92
C ALA A 180 -20.84 -3.01 -7.85
N GLN A 181 -21.32 -2.15 -8.76
CA GLN A 181 -22.33 -2.52 -9.76
C GLN A 181 -21.71 -3.31 -10.92
N LEU A 182 -20.49 -2.94 -11.33
CA LEU A 182 -19.80 -3.56 -12.45
C LEU A 182 -19.36 -5.01 -12.17
N SER A 183 -18.90 -5.30 -10.95
CA SER A 183 -18.32 -6.60 -10.63
C SER A 183 -19.33 -7.64 -10.15
N VAL A 184 -19.00 -8.93 -10.31
CA VAL A 184 -19.77 -10.05 -9.75
C VAL A 184 -19.44 -10.29 -8.26
N THR A 185 -18.20 -10.02 -7.87
CA THR A 185 -17.67 -10.35 -6.53
C THR A 185 -17.18 -9.10 -5.82
N ALA A 186 -17.19 -9.11 -4.50
CA ALA A 186 -16.58 -8.07 -3.67
C ALA A 186 -15.09 -7.93 -3.97
N ARG A 187 -14.41 -9.06 -4.22
CA ARG A 187 -12.99 -9.06 -4.61
C ARG A 187 -12.75 -8.33 -5.93
N GLY A 188 -13.59 -8.58 -6.94
CA GLY A 188 -13.47 -7.90 -8.23
C GLY A 188 -13.80 -6.41 -8.14
N ALA A 189 -14.82 -6.03 -7.36
CA ALA A 189 -15.16 -4.62 -7.12
C ALA A 189 -14.02 -3.86 -6.42
N ASN A 190 -13.44 -4.46 -5.38
CA ASN A 190 -12.28 -3.90 -4.68
C ASN A 190 -11.04 -3.82 -5.58
N ALA A 191 -10.81 -4.81 -6.44
CA ALA A 191 -9.69 -4.80 -7.38
C ALA A 191 -9.82 -3.65 -8.41
N LEU A 192 -11.02 -3.43 -8.94
CA LEU A 192 -11.29 -2.30 -9.84
C LEU A 192 -11.11 -0.95 -9.11
N ALA A 193 -11.64 -0.81 -7.89
CA ALA A 193 -11.46 0.42 -7.11
C ALA A 193 -9.98 0.69 -6.80
N ALA A 194 -9.22 -0.33 -6.38
CA ALA A 194 -7.79 -0.22 -6.14
C ALA A 194 -6.99 0.11 -7.42
N ALA A 195 -7.39 -0.43 -8.58
CA ALA A 195 -6.78 -0.06 -9.86
C ALA A 195 -7.02 1.43 -10.19
N VAL A 196 -8.20 1.97 -9.90
CA VAL A 196 -8.48 3.40 -10.05
C VAL A 196 -7.66 4.24 -9.06
N VAL A 197 -7.46 3.78 -7.82
CA VAL A 197 -6.54 4.44 -6.85
C VAL A 197 -5.12 4.48 -7.42
N GLY A 198 -4.61 3.35 -7.93
CA GLY A 198 -3.28 3.27 -8.53
C GLY A 198 -3.11 4.17 -9.76
N LEU A 199 -4.09 4.15 -10.67
CA LEU A 199 -4.10 5.05 -11.83
C LEU A 199 -4.13 6.53 -11.41
N SER A 200 -4.94 6.86 -10.39
CA SER A 200 -4.99 8.21 -9.83
C SER A 200 -3.65 8.62 -9.24
N PHE A 201 -2.94 7.71 -8.56
CA PHE A 201 -1.61 7.98 -8.02
C PHE A 201 -0.61 8.28 -9.13
N VAL A 202 -0.60 7.47 -10.20
CA VAL A 202 0.30 7.67 -11.35
C VAL A 202 0.01 8.98 -12.09
N LEU A 203 -1.26 9.29 -12.36
CA LEU A 203 -1.65 10.55 -13.02
C LEU A 203 -1.27 11.77 -12.18
N ARG A 204 -1.47 11.69 -10.85
CA ARG A 204 -1.00 12.73 -9.91
C ARG A 204 0.52 12.87 -9.99
N ALA A 205 1.26 11.78 -9.78
CA ALA A 205 2.72 11.79 -9.75
C ALA A 205 3.30 12.33 -11.07
N ALA A 206 2.75 11.92 -12.21
CA ALA A 206 3.14 12.46 -13.52
C ALA A 206 2.91 13.98 -13.60
N GLY A 207 1.77 14.47 -13.10
CA GLY A 207 1.50 15.90 -13.07
C GLY A 207 2.42 16.67 -12.12
N ASP A 208 2.79 16.10 -10.99
CA ASP A 208 3.65 16.74 -10.00
C ASP A 208 5.12 16.76 -10.46
N VAL A 209 5.59 15.68 -11.10
CA VAL A 209 6.93 15.58 -11.73
C VAL A 209 7.08 16.54 -12.90
N LEU A 210 6.08 16.58 -13.79
CA LEU A 210 6.06 17.49 -14.94
C LEU A 210 5.71 18.95 -14.55
N GLY A 211 5.52 19.21 -13.25
CA GLY A 211 5.15 20.52 -12.74
C GLY A 211 6.28 21.55 -12.82
N GLU A 212 5.88 22.82 -12.88
CA GLU A 212 6.80 23.95 -12.94
C GLU A 212 7.19 24.40 -11.53
N GLN A 213 8.48 24.64 -11.32
CA GLN A 213 9.00 25.21 -10.09
C GLN A 213 8.86 26.73 -10.10
N SER A 214 8.58 27.33 -8.94
CA SER A 214 8.61 28.79 -8.77
C SER A 214 10.02 29.34 -8.95
N ALA A 215 10.15 30.61 -9.31
CA ALA A 215 11.45 31.28 -9.49
C ALA A 215 12.35 31.18 -8.25
N ASP A 216 11.74 31.20 -7.06
CA ASP A 216 12.45 31.08 -5.77
C ASP A 216 12.77 29.62 -5.37
N GLY A 217 12.37 28.63 -6.18
CA GLY A 217 12.65 27.21 -5.94
C GLY A 217 11.90 26.57 -4.76
N THR A 218 10.97 27.27 -4.11
CA THR A 218 10.30 26.81 -2.87
C THR A 218 8.86 26.30 -3.07
N ARG A 219 8.36 26.34 -4.31
CA ARG A 219 6.99 25.93 -4.65
C ARG A 219 6.95 25.19 -5.97
N VAL A 220 6.05 24.22 -6.09
CA VAL A 220 5.79 23.50 -7.34
C VAL A 220 4.32 23.64 -7.72
N ARG A 221 4.06 23.97 -8.99
CA ARG A 221 2.72 23.91 -9.57
C ARG A 221 2.62 22.70 -10.49
N SER A 222 1.77 21.75 -10.14
CA SER A 222 1.59 20.54 -10.95
C SER A 222 1.05 20.86 -12.34
N ALA A 223 1.47 20.06 -13.32
CA ALA A 223 0.96 20.07 -14.66
C ALA A 223 -0.45 19.44 -14.78
N TRP A 224 -1.02 19.53 -15.99
CA TRP A 224 -2.38 19.08 -16.32
C TRP A 224 -2.74 17.63 -15.91
N PRO A 225 -1.84 16.61 -15.91
CA PRO A 225 -2.23 15.25 -15.56
C PRO A 225 -2.76 15.11 -14.13
N SER A 226 -2.28 15.97 -13.21
CA SER A 226 -2.73 15.97 -11.81
C SER A 226 -4.23 16.30 -11.69
N TRP A 227 -4.79 17.04 -12.64
CA TRP A 227 -6.21 17.39 -12.69
C TRP A 227 -7.13 16.26 -13.15
N LEU A 228 -6.60 15.18 -13.71
CA LEU A 228 -7.38 13.97 -13.99
C LEU A 228 -7.47 13.02 -12.79
N SER A 229 -6.72 13.31 -11.72
CA SER A 229 -6.60 12.45 -10.56
C SER A 229 -7.41 12.98 -9.38
N PRO A 230 -8.35 12.20 -8.82
CA PRO A 230 -8.96 12.52 -7.54
C PRO A 230 -7.95 12.70 -6.40
N LEU A 231 -6.79 12.01 -6.46
CA LEU A 231 -5.68 12.22 -5.53
C LEU A 231 -4.90 13.50 -5.84
N GLY A 232 -4.85 13.95 -7.09
CA GLY A 232 -4.22 15.21 -7.47
C GLY A 232 -5.04 16.43 -7.08
N TRP A 233 -6.37 16.34 -7.11
CA TRP A 233 -7.25 17.45 -6.70
C TRP A 233 -6.96 17.95 -5.29
N GLY A 234 -6.69 17.07 -4.32
CA GLY A 234 -6.35 17.53 -2.98
C GLY A 234 -5.04 18.32 -2.90
N ASN A 235 -4.03 17.99 -3.71
CA ASN A 235 -2.82 18.82 -3.85
C ASN A 235 -3.14 20.18 -4.51
N GLN A 236 -4.08 20.21 -5.45
CA GLN A 236 -4.50 21.46 -6.09
C GLN A 236 -5.29 22.40 -5.18
N VAL A 237 -5.79 21.92 -4.03
CA VAL A 237 -6.37 22.80 -3.00
C VAL A 237 -5.32 23.74 -2.42
N ARG A 238 -4.02 23.38 -2.43
CA ARG A 238 -2.89 24.21 -1.96
C ARG A 238 -3.06 24.71 -0.52
N ALA A 239 -3.38 23.78 0.39
CA ALA A 239 -3.52 24.08 1.81
C ALA A 239 -2.24 24.72 2.39
N PHE A 240 -2.39 25.79 3.18
CA PHE A 240 -1.28 26.58 3.74
C PHE A 240 -0.39 27.26 2.69
N GLY A 241 -0.94 27.51 1.50
CA GLY A 241 -0.34 28.35 0.47
C GLY A 241 -1.40 29.33 -0.04
N ASP A 242 -1.65 29.31 -1.34
CA ASP A 242 -2.78 30.03 -1.94
C ASP A 242 -3.98 29.09 -2.09
N GLU A 243 -4.83 28.99 -1.06
CA GLU A 243 -5.92 28.00 -1.06
C GLU A 243 -6.89 28.15 -2.24
N GLN A 244 -7.08 27.07 -3.00
CA GLN A 244 -8.04 27.00 -4.11
C GLN A 244 -9.32 26.26 -3.70
N TRP A 245 -10.20 26.97 -3.00
CA TRP A 245 -11.44 26.41 -2.44
C TRP A 245 -12.37 25.74 -3.46
N TRP A 246 -12.42 26.24 -4.69
CA TRP A 246 -13.29 25.71 -5.73
C TRP A 246 -12.95 24.25 -6.11
N VAL A 247 -11.71 23.81 -5.89
CA VAL A 247 -11.26 22.45 -6.19
C VAL A 247 -11.99 21.41 -5.33
N LEU A 248 -12.44 21.78 -4.13
CA LEU A 248 -13.26 20.92 -3.25
C LEU A 248 -14.63 20.59 -3.84
N ALA A 249 -15.08 21.29 -4.88
CA ALA A 249 -16.28 20.93 -5.62
C ALA A 249 -16.09 19.66 -6.47
N LEU A 250 -14.87 19.37 -6.95
CA LEU A 250 -14.62 18.24 -7.86
C LEU A 250 -14.94 16.87 -7.24
N PRO A 251 -14.53 16.55 -5.99
CA PRO A 251 -14.96 15.32 -5.33
C PRO A 251 -16.47 15.19 -5.15
N VAL A 252 -17.16 16.31 -4.85
CA VAL A 252 -18.61 16.34 -4.67
C VAL A 252 -19.32 16.09 -5.99
N LEU A 253 -18.85 16.70 -7.08
CA LEU A 253 -19.37 16.46 -8.42
C LEU A 253 -19.14 15.00 -8.86
N LEU A 254 -17.96 14.44 -8.58
CA LEU A 254 -17.67 13.03 -8.85
C LEU A 254 -18.57 12.10 -8.04
N LEU A 255 -18.86 12.44 -6.77
CA LEU A 255 -19.84 11.71 -5.97
C LEU A 255 -21.23 11.75 -6.60
N ALA A 256 -21.74 12.94 -6.95
CA ALA A 256 -23.06 13.08 -7.56
C ALA A 256 -23.17 12.28 -8.86
N ALA A 257 -22.18 12.40 -9.75
CA ALA A 257 -22.12 11.66 -11.02
C ALA A 257 -21.99 10.15 -10.80
N GLY A 258 -21.12 9.72 -9.87
CA GLY A 258 -20.91 8.32 -9.54
C GLY A 258 -22.14 7.66 -8.91
N VAL A 259 -22.88 8.38 -8.06
CA VAL A 259 -24.15 7.90 -7.48
C VAL A 259 -25.23 7.77 -8.55
N ALA A 260 -25.37 8.77 -9.42
CA ALA A 260 -26.33 8.72 -10.53
C ALA A 260 -26.02 7.54 -11.47
N LEU A 261 -24.75 7.36 -11.83
CA LEU A 261 -24.30 6.22 -12.62
C LEU A 261 -24.54 4.90 -11.89
N ALA A 262 -24.20 4.79 -10.61
CA ALA A 262 -24.40 3.57 -9.85
C ALA A 262 -25.88 3.18 -9.76
N TYR A 263 -26.82 4.12 -9.59
CA TYR A 263 -28.24 3.81 -9.65
C TYR A 263 -28.70 3.38 -11.04
N ALA A 264 -28.27 4.07 -12.11
CA ALA A 264 -28.59 3.69 -13.47
C ALA A 264 -28.06 2.29 -13.85
N LEU A 265 -26.89 1.91 -13.32
CA LEU A 265 -26.33 0.56 -13.48
C LEU A 265 -27.09 -0.46 -12.64
N ALA A 266 -27.43 -0.12 -11.40
CA ALA A 266 -28.21 -0.99 -10.51
C ALA A 266 -29.59 -1.30 -11.07
N GLU A 267 -30.21 -0.40 -11.84
CA GLU A 267 -31.49 -0.60 -12.51
C GLU A 267 -31.46 -1.66 -13.61
N ARG A 268 -30.36 -1.70 -14.37
CA ARG A 268 -30.16 -2.59 -15.53
C ARG A 268 -29.64 -3.97 -15.15
N ARG A 269 -29.18 -4.12 -13.91
CA ARG A 269 -28.53 -5.34 -13.42
C ARG A 269 -29.50 -6.17 -12.58
N ASP A 270 -29.52 -7.48 -12.84
CA ASP A 270 -30.19 -8.44 -11.98
C ASP A 270 -29.45 -8.62 -10.64
N LEU A 271 -30.18 -9.03 -9.61
CA LEU A 271 -29.61 -9.29 -8.30
C LEU A 271 -28.61 -10.46 -8.40
N GLY A 272 -27.45 -10.35 -7.75
CA GLY A 272 -26.37 -11.32 -7.86
C GLY A 272 -25.52 -11.21 -9.14
N ALA A 273 -26.09 -10.81 -10.28
CA ALA A 273 -25.35 -10.62 -11.53
C ALA A 273 -24.40 -9.41 -11.46
N GLY A 274 -23.30 -9.38 -12.23
CA GLY A 274 -22.47 -8.18 -12.45
C GLY A 274 -22.64 -7.71 -13.90
N LEU A 275 -22.46 -6.42 -14.21
CA LEU A 275 -22.52 -5.96 -15.60
C LEU A 275 -21.33 -6.43 -16.43
N ILE A 276 -20.17 -6.61 -15.79
CA ILE A 276 -19.05 -7.32 -16.38
C ILE A 276 -19.36 -8.81 -16.26
N ALA A 277 -19.83 -9.39 -17.35
CA ALA A 277 -20.14 -10.81 -17.41
C ALA A 277 -18.90 -11.63 -16.97
N PRO A 278 -19.07 -12.60 -16.05
CA PRO A 278 -17.99 -13.50 -15.73
C PRO A 278 -17.63 -14.25 -17.01
N ARG A 279 -16.37 -14.15 -17.43
CA ARG A 279 -15.90 -14.89 -18.61
C ARG A 279 -16.21 -16.37 -18.37
N ARG A 280 -16.98 -16.97 -19.28
CA ARG A 280 -17.15 -18.43 -19.31
C ARG A 280 -15.73 -18.99 -19.36
N GLY A 281 -15.38 -19.76 -18.33
CA GLY A 281 -14.10 -20.46 -18.32
C GLY A 281 -13.99 -21.34 -19.56
N PRO A 282 -12.77 -21.73 -19.96
CA PRO A 282 -12.62 -22.69 -21.04
C PRO A 282 -13.45 -23.96 -20.75
N ALA A 283 -14.05 -24.53 -21.79
CA ALA A 283 -14.92 -25.72 -21.67
C ALA A 283 -14.20 -26.89 -21.00
N THR A 284 -12.88 -26.95 -21.12
CA THR A 284 -12.00 -27.87 -20.41
C THR A 284 -11.03 -27.09 -19.52
N GLY A 285 -10.85 -27.56 -18.29
CA GLY A 285 -9.82 -27.04 -17.40
C GLY A 285 -8.42 -27.36 -17.94
N ALA A 286 -7.49 -26.41 -17.85
CA ALA A 286 -6.09 -26.67 -18.20
C ALA A 286 -5.51 -27.79 -17.32
N ALA A 287 -4.73 -28.70 -17.91
CA ALA A 287 -4.13 -29.84 -17.22
C ALA A 287 -3.32 -29.43 -15.97
N GLY A 288 -2.72 -28.24 -15.96
CA GLY A 288 -2.01 -27.70 -14.80
C GLY A 288 -2.87 -27.57 -13.53
N LEU A 289 -4.20 -27.37 -13.67
CA LEU A 289 -5.14 -27.26 -12.54
C LEU A 289 -5.39 -28.59 -11.83
N LEU A 290 -4.94 -29.72 -12.42
CA LEU A 290 -4.94 -31.03 -11.76
C LEU A 290 -3.84 -31.13 -10.70
N SER A 291 -2.96 -30.13 -10.62
CA SER A 291 -1.89 -30.06 -9.63
C SER A 291 -2.12 -28.93 -8.63
N PRO A 292 -1.67 -29.10 -7.37
CA PRO A 292 -1.63 -28.00 -6.40
C PRO A 292 -0.84 -26.78 -6.90
N ALA A 293 0.15 -27.00 -7.77
CA ALA A 293 0.99 -25.94 -8.31
C ALA A 293 0.22 -25.05 -9.29
N GLY A 294 -0.58 -25.64 -10.20
CA GLY A 294 -1.43 -24.87 -11.09
C GLY A 294 -2.54 -24.14 -10.35
N LEU A 295 -3.08 -24.74 -9.29
CA LEU A 295 -4.02 -24.04 -8.40
C LEU A 295 -3.35 -22.87 -7.69
N ALA A 296 -2.18 -23.06 -7.08
CA ALA A 296 -1.41 -22.00 -6.43
C ALA A 296 -1.11 -20.85 -7.39
N TRP A 297 -0.62 -21.13 -8.60
CA TRP A 297 -0.38 -20.10 -9.63
C TRP A 297 -1.64 -19.33 -10.00
N ARG A 298 -2.73 -20.03 -10.38
CA ARG A 298 -3.99 -19.39 -10.80
C ARG A 298 -4.50 -18.41 -9.74
N THR A 299 -4.31 -18.79 -8.49
CA THR A 299 -4.92 -18.13 -7.36
C THR A 299 -4.00 -17.01 -6.83
N GLN A 300 -2.67 -17.17 -6.86
CA GLN A 300 -1.68 -16.19 -6.34
C GLN A 300 -1.21 -15.18 -7.39
N ARG A 301 -1.27 -15.49 -8.68
CA ARG A 301 -0.75 -14.63 -9.77
C ARG A 301 -1.25 -13.19 -9.73
N GLY A 302 -2.50 -12.96 -9.31
CA GLY A 302 -3.06 -11.61 -9.23
C GLY A 302 -2.34 -10.76 -8.16
N THR A 303 -2.08 -11.35 -7.00
CA THR A 303 -1.31 -10.71 -5.93
C THR A 303 0.12 -10.47 -6.38
N LEU A 304 0.78 -11.48 -6.97
CA LEU A 304 2.14 -11.34 -7.48
C LEU A 304 2.26 -10.23 -8.53
N LEU A 305 1.33 -10.15 -9.49
CA LEU A 305 1.32 -9.10 -10.51
C LEU A 305 1.12 -7.71 -9.88
N GLY A 306 0.24 -7.58 -8.88
CA GLY A 306 0.04 -6.31 -8.18
C GLY A 306 1.31 -5.83 -7.49
N TRP A 307 2.00 -6.73 -6.78
CA TRP A 307 3.31 -6.44 -6.17
C TRP A 307 4.39 -6.15 -7.22
N ALA A 308 4.40 -6.89 -8.33
CA ALA A 308 5.36 -6.68 -9.41
C ALA A 308 5.24 -5.29 -10.02
N VAL A 309 4.01 -4.81 -10.27
CA VAL A 309 3.78 -3.43 -10.75
C VAL A 309 4.30 -2.41 -9.73
N GLY A 310 3.98 -2.58 -8.44
CA GLY A 310 4.46 -1.67 -7.39
C GLY A 310 5.98 -1.63 -7.30
N VAL A 311 6.63 -2.81 -7.25
CA VAL A 311 8.08 -2.95 -7.21
C VAL A 311 8.74 -2.37 -8.45
N ALA A 312 8.18 -2.59 -9.65
CA ALA A 312 8.76 -2.07 -10.89
C ALA A 312 8.70 -0.55 -10.97
N VAL A 313 7.57 0.05 -10.59
CA VAL A 313 7.41 1.52 -10.57
C VAL A 313 8.34 2.14 -9.54
N LEU A 314 8.34 1.61 -8.31
CA LEU A 314 9.24 2.08 -7.26
C LEU A 314 10.70 1.93 -7.68
N GLY A 315 11.10 0.75 -8.14
CA GLY A 315 12.51 0.46 -8.48
C GLY A 315 13.01 1.39 -9.57
N LEU A 316 12.25 1.55 -10.66
CA LEU A 316 12.61 2.47 -11.73
C LEU A 316 12.73 3.92 -11.24
N SER A 317 11.74 4.40 -10.46
CA SER A 317 11.77 5.78 -9.93
C SER A 317 12.97 6.03 -9.02
N MET A 318 13.31 5.05 -8.21
CA MET A 318 14.39 5.09 -7.24
C MET A 318 15.78 5.03 -7.92
N GLY A 319 15.89 4.24 -8.99
CA GLY A 319 17.09 4.22 -9.84
C GLY A 319 17.33 5.53 -10.56
N VAL A 320 16.28 6.16 -11.12
CA VAL A 320 16.40 7.48 -11.79
C VAL A 320 16.81 8.58 -10.80
N ALA A 321 16.40 8.49 -9.53
CA ALA A 321 16.82 9.44 -8.49
C ALA A 321 18.33 9.38 -8.15
N ALA A 322 19.07 8.40 -8.66
CA ALA A 322 20.53 8.37 -8.48
C ALA A 322 21.20 9.65 -9.03
N ASP A 323 20.68 10.24 -10.11
CA ASP A 323 21.21 11.51 -10.64
C ASP A 323 21.02 12.67 -9.65
N GLU A 324 19.83 12.74 -9.04
CA GLU A 324 19.50 13.76 -8.05
C GLU A 324 20.41 13.64 -6.83
N PHE A 325 20.70 12.40 -6.40
CA PHE A 325 21.60 12.11 -5.31
C PHE A 325 23.05 12.54 -5.63
N ASN A 326 23.54 12.24 -6.83
CA ASN A 326 24.86 12.68 -7.29
C ASN A 326 24.96 14.20 -7.36
N ALA A 327 23.97 14.86 -7.98
CA ALA A 327 23.93 16.32 -8.08
C ALA A 327 23.89 17.00 -6.69
N MET A 328 23.21 16.38 -5.72
CA MET A 328 23.18 16.87 -4.33
C MET A 328 24.55 16.77 -3.64
N ILE A 329 25.26 15.66 -3.85
CA ILE A 329 26.62 15.45 -3.32
C ILE A 329 27.59 16.46 -3.96
N ASP A 330 27.55 16.61 -5.29
CA ASP A 330 28.41 17.53 -6.03
C ASP A 330 28.21 18.99 -5.60
N ALA A 331 26.96 19.36 -5.27
CA ALA A 331 26.62 20.69 -4.81
C ALA A 331 27.04 21.00 -3.36
N ASN A 332 27.32 19.99 -2.54
CA ASN A 332 27.67 20.17 -1.12
C ASN A 332 28.82 19.25 -0.65
N PRO A 333 30.08 19.63 -0.94
CA PRO A 333 31.26 18.85 -0.58
C PRO A 333 31.40 18.58 0.93
N ALA A 334 30.92 19.50 1.78
CA ALA A 334 30.94 19.33 3.24
C ALA A 334 29.96 18.25 3.71
N ALA A 335 28.80 18.12 3.05
CA ALA A 335 27.87 17.01 3.31
C ALA A 335 28.47 15.68 2.83
N ALA A 336 29.16 15.67 1.69
CA ALA A 336 29.86 14.49 1.19
C ALA A 336 30.93 13.99 2.19
N GLU A 337 31.76 14.90 2.72
CA GLU A 337 32.77 14.58 3.74
C GLU A 337 32.14 14.09 5.05
N ALA A 338 31.04 14.69 5.51
CA ALA A 338 30.33 14.26 6.70
C ALA A 338 29.71 12.86 6.56
N ILE A 339 29.13 12.54 5.40
CA ILE A 339 28.55 11.21 5.14
C ILE A 339 29.67 10.16 5.00
N ASN A 340 30.78 10.50 4.35
CA ASN A 340 31.96 9.63 4.29
C ASN A 340 32.52 9.34 5.69
N ALA A 341 32.61 10.35 6.56
CA ALA A 341 33.06 10.21 7.94
C ALA A 341 32.13 9.35 8.82
N MET A 342 30.85 9.24 8.46
CA MET A 342 29.87 8.36 9.13
C MET A 342 29.89 6.91 8.62
N GLY A 343 30.84 6.55 7.76
CA GLY A 343 31.02 5.18 7.28
C GLY A 343 30.35 4.89 5.93
N GLY A 344 30.14 5.92 5.09
CA GLY A 344 29.57 5.79 3.75
C GLY A 344 30.40 5.00 2.73
N GLY A 345 31.65 4.62 3.06
CA GLY A 345 32.59 4.00 2.13
C GLY A 345 33.06 4.96 1.04
N ASP A 346 33.90 4.48 0.11
CA ASP A 346 34.46 5.29 -0.98
C ASP A 346 33.40 5.71 -2.04
N ASN A 347 32.18 5.17 -1.98
CA ASN A 347 31.12 5.44 -2.95
C ASN A 347 29.73 5.57 -2.29
N LEU A 348 29.35 6.79 -1.89
CA LEU A 348 28.06 7.11 -1.25
C LEU A 348 26.84 6.64 -2.05
N LEU A 349 26.98 6.61 -3.37
CA LEU A 349 25.95 6.13 -4.28
C LEU A 349 25.67 4.64 -4.10
N ASP A 350 26.70 3.82 -3.86
CA ASP A 350 26.54 2.38 -3.62
C ASP A 350 25.84 2.13 -2.28
N ALA A 351 26.12 2.95 -1.27
CA ALA A 351 25.41 2.92 0.00
C ALA A 351 23.93 3.29 -0.16
N TYR A 352 23.62 4.32 -0.95
CA TYR A 352 22.24 4.67 -1.33
C TYR A 352 21.54 3.49 -2.03
N LEU A 353 22.12 2.93 -3.09
CA LEU A 353 21.53 1.80 -3.83
C LEU A 353 21.36 0.56 -2.93
N ALA A 354 22.33 0.27 -2.07
CA ALA A 354 22.24 -0.83 -1.11
C ALA A 354 21.09 -0.62 -0.11
N ALA A 355 20.90 0.60 0.39
CA ALA A 355 19.81 0.96 1.30
C ALA A 355 18.44 0.79 0.62
N MET A 356 18.31 1.21 -0.64
CA MET A 356 17.10 1.01 -1.45
C MET A 356 16.74 -0.46 -1.60
N LEU A 357 17.73 -1.30 -1.96
CA LEU A 357 17.52 -2.74 -2.06
C LEU A 357 17.15 -3.36 -0.70
N GLY A 358 17.68 -2.83 0.39
CA GLY A 358 17.28 -3.20 1.76
C GLY A 358 15.82 -2.89 2.04
N LEU A 359 15.34 -1.69 1.66
CA LEU A 359 13.95 -1.29 1.79
C LEU A 359 13.03 -2.16 0.92
N PHE A 360 13.42 -2.45 -0.33
CA PHE A 360 12.70 -3.39 -1.18
C PHE A 360 12.55 -4.76 -0.53
N ALA A 361 13.63 -5.31 0.01
CA ALA A 361 13.61 -6.60 0.70
C ALA A 361 12.60 -6.58 1.87
N LEU A 362 12.57 -5.52 2.68
CA LEU A 362 11.58 -5.35 3.75
C LEU A 362 10.14 -5.35 3.22
N THR A 363 9.85 -4.55 2.17
CA THR A 363 8.52 -4.51 1.55
C THR A 363 8.12 -5.82 0.88
N ILE A 364 9.04 -6.53 0.23
CA ILE A 364 8.78 -7.86 -0.35
C ILE A 364 8.52 -8.89 0.77
N GLY A 365 9.04 -8.66 1.98
CA GLY A 365 8.66 -9.41 3.18
C GLY A 365 7.15 -9.40 3.44
N ALA A 366 6.46 -8.28 3.17
CA ALA A 366 5.00 -8.19 3.25
C ALA A 366 4.31 -9.05 2.19
N TYR A 367 4.85 -9.11 0.97
CA TYR A 367 4.37 -10.05 -0.06
C TYR A 367 4.51 -11.50 0.43
N VAL A 368 5.65 -11.89 1.00
CA VAL A 368 5.89 -13.24 1.51
C VAL A 368 4.88 -13.60 2.61
N VAL A 369 4.67 -12.70 3.58
CA VAL A 369 3.66 -12.86 4.63
C VAL A 369 2.26 -13.01 4.03
N GLN A 370 1.88 -12.13 3.10
CA GLN A 370 0.56 -12.14 2.46
C GLN A 370 0.32 -13.43 1.65
N ALA A 371 1.31 -13.85 0.86
CA ALA A 371 1.24 -15.05 0.02
C ALA A 371 1.10 -16.32 0.87
N LEU A 372 1.84 -16.42 1.97
CA LEU A 372 1.81 -17.58 2.87
C LEU A 372 0.59 -17.58 3.80
N LEU A 373 0.15 -16.42 4.32
CA LEU A 373 -1.05 -16.36 5.16
C LEU A 373 -2.33 -16.69 4.38
N ARG A 374 -2.28 -16.72 3.06
CA ARG A 374 -3.38 -17.23 2.26
C ARG A 374 -3.75 -18.67 2.60
N VAL A 375 -2.77 -19.49 2.96
CA VAL A 375 -2.97 -20.86 3.41
C VAL A 375 -3.91 -20.92 4.61
N ARG A 376 -3.93 -19.88 5.46
CA ARG A 376 -4.92 -19.72 6.52
C ARG A 376 -6.31 -19.35 6.00
N GLY A 377 -6.40 -18.51 4.97
CA GLY A 377 -7.65 -18.24 4.26
C GLY A 377 -8.23 -19.51 3.63
N ASP A 378 -7.37 -20.33 3.01
CA ASP A 378 -7.78 -21.61 2.43
C ASP A 378 -8.30 -22.58 3.50
N GLU A 379 -7.73 -22.54 4.70
CA GLU A 379 -8.23 -23.29 5.87
C GLU A 379 -9.57 -22.76 6.39
N THR A 380 -9.80 -21.44 6.41
CA THR A 380 -11.06 -20.88 6.92
C THR A 380 -12.21 -20.91 5.92
N ASP A 381 -11.90 -20.91 4.62
CA ASP A 381 -12.87 -20.87 3.53
C ASP A 381 -13.25 -22.29 3.05
N GLY A 382 -12.70 -23.34 3.68
CA GLY A 382 -12.96 -24.76 3.35
C GLY A 382 -12.25 -25.28 2.10
N THR A 383 -11.45 -24.45 1.41
CA THR A 383 -10.75 -24.87 0.18
C THR A 383 -9.62 -25.86 0.46
N LEU A 384 -8.97 -25.73 1.62
CA LEU A 384 -7.96 -26.68 2.08
C LEU A 384 -8.56 -28.06 2.31
N GLU A 385 -9.73 -28.14 2.95
CA GLU A 385 -10.41 -29.40 3.21
C GLU A 385 -10.76 -30.10 1.89
N ALA A 386 -11.36 -29.37 0.95
CA ALA A 386 -11.67 -29.90 -0.38
C ALA A 386 -10.43 -30.40 -1.12
N ALA A 387 -9.28 -29.74 -0.97
CA ALA A 387 -8.02 -30.18 -1.56
C ALA A 387 -7.46 -31.44 -0.89
N LEU A 388 -7.53 -31.53 0.44
CA LEU A 388 -7.02 -32.68 1.22
C LEU A 388 -7.93 -33.91 1.12
N ALA A 389 -9.19 -33.75 0.71
CA ALA A 389 -10.08 -34.87 0.38
C ALA A 389 -9.68 -35.59 -0.93
N THR A 390 -8.76 -35.02 -1.72
CA THR A 390 -8.19 -35.65 -2.92
C THR A 390 -6.88 -36.40 -2.61
N ALA A 391 -6.17 -36.90 -3.62
CA ALA A 391 -4.88 -37.59 -3.45
C ALA A 391 -3.70 -36.67 -3.01
N VAL A 392 -3.96 -35.40 -2.68
CA VAL A 392 -2.91 -34.44 -2.30
C VAL A 392 -2.64 -34.51 -0.79
N GLY A 393 -1.44 -34.98 -0.42
CA GLY A 393 -1.00 -34.98 0.98
C GLY A 393 -0.70 -33.57 1.53
N ARG A 394 -0.82 -33.41 2.85
CA ARG A 394 -0.59 -32.15 3.59
C ARG A 394 0.77 -31.50 3.30
N THR A 395 1.84 -32.29 3.27
CA THR A 395 3.20 -31.82 2.99
C THR A 395 3.35 -31.29 1.57
N ARG A 396 2.80 -32.02 0.60
CA ARG A 396 2.84 -31.62 -0.81
C ARG A 396 2.05 -30.33 -1.01
N TRP A 397 0.88 -30.21 -0.38
CA TRP A 397 0.07 -29.00 -0.46
C TRP A 397 0.81 -27.78 0.12
N LEU A 398 1.24 -27.85 1.38
CA LEU A 398 1.93 -26.73 2.03
C LEU A 398 3.26 -26.39 1.33
N GLY A 399 4.05 -27.41 0.97
CA GLY A 399 5.32 -27.22 0.25
C GLY A 399 5.13 -26.51 -1.10
N THR A 400 4.02 -26.78 -1.80
CA THR A 400 3.70 -26.08 -3.05
C THR A 400 3.40 -24.59 -2.81
N GLN A 401 2.69 -24.27 -1.73
CA GLN A 401 2.36 -22.89 -1.38
C GLN A 401 3.61 -22.11 -0.95
N VAL A 402 4.49 -22.74 -0.16
CA VAL A 402 5.80 -22.19 0.21
C VAL A 402 6.65 -21.94 -1.02
N LEU A 403 6.76 -22.92 -1.92
CA LEU A 403 7.54 -22.79 -3.14
C LEU A 403 7.01 -21.65 -4.03
N ALA A 404 5.68 -21.52 -4.16
CA ALA A 404 5.07 -20.43 -4.92
C ALA A 404 5.39 -19.04 -4.30
N ALA A 405 5.35 -18.92 -2.97
CA ALA A 405 5.72 -17.68 -2.27
C ALA A 405 7.21 -17.34 -2.45
N VAL A 406 8.10 -18.34 -2.35
CA VAL A 406 9.55 -18.16 -2.55
C VAL A 406 9.87 -17.77 -3.99
N LEU A 407 9.31 -18.46 -4.99
CA LEU A 407 9.49 -18.10 -6.40
C LEU A 407 8.96 -16.69 -6.71
N GLY A 408 7.83 -16.31 -6.11
CA GLY A 408 7.33 -14.94 -6.19
C GLY A 408 8.28 -13.92 -5.58
N ALA A 409 8.87 -14.21 -4.41
CA ALA A 409 9.84 -13.34 -3.76
C ALA A 409 11.12 -13.19 -4.61
N VAL A 410 11.63 -14.29 -5.20
CA VAL A 410 12.75 -14.26 -6.14
C VAL A 410 12.43 -13.39 -7.36
N ALA A 411 11.25 -13.56 -7.95
CA ALA A 411 10.82 -12.76 -9.10
C ALA A 411 10.72 -11.27 -8.74
N LEU A 412 10.21 -10.93 -7.56
CA LEU A 412 10.11 -9.54 -7.09
C LEU A 412 11.47 -8.94 -6.75
N LEU A 413 12.39 -9.68 -6.15
CA LEU A 413 13.77 -9.22 -5.90
C LEU A 413 14.49 -8.93 -7.21
N LEU A 414 14.42 -9.86 -8.17
CA LEU A 414 14.98 -9.68 -9.50
C LEU A 414 14.39 -8.45 -10.17
N LEU A 415 13.07 -8.29 -10.11
CA LEU A 415 12.39 -7.14 -10.68
C LEU A 415 12.82 -5.83 -9.99
N ALA A 416 12.97 -5.82 -8.66
CA ALA A 416 13.44 -4.66 -7.92
C ALA A 416 14.85 -4.25 -8.36
N GLY A 417 15.79 -5.20 -8.39
CA GLY A 417 17.15 -4.94 -8.84
C GLY A 417 17.25 -4.53 -10.31
N LEU A 418 16.53 -5.24 -11.19
CA LEU A 418 16.48 -4.92 -12.62
C LEU A 418 15.92 -3.52 -12.86
N THR A 419 14.80 -3.16 -12.23
CA THR A 419 14.17 -1.85 -12.48
C THR A 419 14.95 -0.71 -11.85
N THR A 420 15.53 -0.91 -10.67
CA THR A 420 16.45 0.07 -10.05
C THR A 420 17.71 0.25 -10.89
N GLY A 421 18.31 -0.84 -11.35
CA GLY A 421 19.52 -0.78 -12.17
C GLY A 421 19.27 -0.25 -13.59
N LEU A 422 18.09 -0.52 -14.17
CA LEU A 422 17.66 0.14 -15.40
C LEU A 422 17.49 1.65 -15.20
N GLY A 423 16.84 2.08 -14.12
CA GLY A 423 16.66 3.50 -13.80
C GLY A 423 18.00 4.21 -13.61
N TYR A 424 18.91 3.59 -12.86
CA TYR A 424 20.26 4.09 -12.62
C TYR A 424 21.09 4.13 -13.91
N GLY A 425 21.13 3.03 -14.66
CA GLY A 425 21.91 2.94 -15.89
C GLY A 425 21.37 3.79 -17.05
N LEU A 426 20.09 4.16 -17.05
CA LEU A 426 19.54 5.16 -17.98
C LEU A 426 20.13 6.55 -17.76
N VAL A 427 20.49 6.88 -16.52
CA VAL A 427 21.14 8.13 -16.15
C VAL A 427 22.64 8.07 -16.44
N THR A 428 23.32 6.99 -16.05
CA THR A 428 24.78 6.88 -16.12
C THR A 428 25.31 6.36 -17.46
N GLY A 429 24.44 5.90 -18.35
CA GLY A 429 24.80 5.45 -19.71
C GLY A 429 25.09 3.96 -19.86
N ASP A 430 24.95 3.14 -18.81
CA ASP A 430 25.01 1.66 -18.88
C ASP A 430 23.75 0.98 -18.30
N PRO A 431 22.60 1.03 -19.02
CA PRO A 431 21.34 0.44 -18.54
C PRO A 431 21.41 -1.07 -18.27
N LEU A 432 22.18 -1.81 -19.08
CA LEU A 432 22.20 -3.28 -19.01
C LEU A 432 23.17 -3.79 -17.93
N GLY A 433 24.37 -3.20 -17.82
CA GLY A 433 25.33 -3.57 -16.79
C GLY A 433 24.77 -3.31 -15.38
N SER A 434 24.28 -2.09 -15.14
CA SER A 434 23.67 -1.71 -13.86
C SER A 434 22.45 -2.56 -13.50
N ALA A 435 21.60 -2.92 -14.48
CA ALA A 435 20.45 -3.79 -14.25
C ALA A 435 20.85 -5.19 -13.78
N VAL A 436 21.87 -5.78 -14.42
CA VAL A 436 22.35 -7.13 -14.05
C VAL A 436 23.03 -7.11 -12.68
N GLU A 437 23.86 -6.09 -12.42
CA GLU A 437 24.55 -5.92 -11.15
C GLU A 437 23.57 -5.78 -9.98
N LEU A 438 22.62 -4.83 -10.08
CA LEU A 438 21.65 -4.62 -9.00
C LEU A 438 20.64 -5.76 -8.88
N ALA A 439 20.34 -6.50 -9.96
CA ALA A 439 19.58 -7.75 -9.87
C ALA A 439 20.32 -8.83 -9.07
N GLY A 440 21.64 -8.96 -9.27
CA GLY A 440 22.51 -9.83 -8.47
C GLY A 440 22.55 -9.42 -7.00
N ALA A 441 22.76 -8.12 -6.74
CA ALA A 441 22.75 -7.57 -5.38
C ALA A 441 21.41 -7.78 -4.67
N ALA A 442 20.29 -7.60 -5.38
CA ALA A 442 18.95 -7.83 -4.84
C ALA A 442 18.73 -9.31 -4.47
N LEU A 443 19.24 -10.26 -5.25
CA LEU A 443 19.12 -11.69 -4.94
C LEU A 443 19.85 -12.09 -3.65
N LEU A 444 20.92 -11.38 -3.25
CA LEU A 444 21.59 -11.63 -1.98
C LEU A 444 20.70 -11.34 -0.76
N ARG A 445 19.59 -10.62 -0.94
CA ARG A 445 18.57 -10.38 0.09
C ARG A 445 17.61 -11.56 0.29
N LEU A 446 17.64 -12.58 -0.58
CA LEU A 446 16.74 -13.74 -0.52
C LEU A 446 16.79 -14.51 0.81
N PRO A 447 17.95 -14.80 1.43
CA PRO A 447 18.00 -15.54 2.68
C PRO A 447 17.19 -14.91 3.82
N ALA A 448 17.18 -13.57 3.93
CA ALA A 448 16.36 -12.89 4.94
C ALA A 448 14.86 -13.10 4.69
N LEU A 449 14.42 -13.07 3.42
CA LEU A 449 13.04 -13.36 3.05
C LEU A 449 12.66 -14.83 3.29
N LEU A 450 13.61 -15.76 3.13
CA LEU A 450 13.40 -17.16 3.48
C LEU A 450 13.20 -17.34 4.99
N VAL A 451 13.88 -16.56 5.84
CA VAL A 451 13.61 -16.55 7.29
C VAL A 451 12.19 -16.07 7.56
N VAL A 452 11.73 -15.00 6.92
CA VAL A 452 10.33 -14.54 7.03
C VAL A 452 9.36 -15.64 6.59
N ALA A 453 9.62 -16.29 5.45
CA ALA A 453 8.81 -17.42 4.97
C ALA A 453 8.77 -18.57 5.97
N GLY A 454 9.92 -18.89 6.57
CA GLY A 454 10.08 -19.88 7.64
C GLY A 454 9.24 -19.53 8.86
N VAL A 455 9.34 -18.30 9.37
CA VAL A 455 8.56 -17.84 10.54
C VAL A 455 7.06 -17.92 10.27
N VAL A 456 6.59 -17.43 9.12
CA VAL A 456 5.15 -17.49 8.78
C VAL A 456 4.66 -18.93 8.68
N THR A 457 5.45 -19.81 8.05
CA THR A 457 5.12 -21.23 7.91
C THR A 457 5.12 -21.94 9.27
N ALA A 458 6.07 -21.62 10.15
CA ALA A 458 6.13 -22.11 11.53
C ALA A 458 4.91 -21.66 12.34
N LEU A 459 4.56 -20.37 12.28
CA LEU A 459 3.39 -19.82 12.97
C LEU A 459 2.08 -20.40 12.46
N PHE A 460 1.95 -20.61 11.14
CA PHE A 460 0.79 -21.31 10.57
C PHE A 460 0.72 -22.78 11.00
N GLY A 461 1.85 -23.47 11.01
CA GLY A 461 1.95 -24.88 11.38
C GLY A 461 1.74 -25.15 12.86
N LEU A 462 2.11 -24.22 13.74
CA LEU A 462 2.10 -24.41 15.20
C LEU A 462 0.97 -23.64 15.90
N LEU A 463 0.61 -22.45 15.41
CA LEU A 463 -0.32 -21.51 16.06
C LEU A 463 -1.33 -20.92 15.04
N PRO A 464 -2.12 -21.75 14.33
CA PRO A 464 -2.92 -21.33 13.17
C PRO A 464 -3.89 -20.19 13.44
N ARG A 465 -4.52 -20.16 14.64
CA ARG A 465 -5.48 -19.11 15.02
C ARG A 465 -4.84 -17.73 15.19
N ARG A 466 -3.56 -17.68 15.59
CA ARG A 466 -2.81 -16.44 15.82
C ARG A 466 -1.82 -16.12 14.71
N SER A 467 -1.64 -17.04 13.75
CA SER A 467 -0.69 -16.93 12.64
C SER A 467 -0.76 -15.59 11.93
N VAL A 468 -1.97 -15.13 11.57
CA VAL A 468 -2.16 -13.83 10.89
C VAL A 468 -1.60 -12.68 11.71
N ALA A 469 -2.02 -12.54 12.97
CA ALA A 469 -1.60 -11.42 13.82
C ALA A 469 -0.10 -11.47 14.13
N LEU A 470 0.42 -12.65 14.48
CA LEU A 470 1.82 -12.83 14.84
C LEU A 470 2.77 -12.64 13.65
N SER A 471 2.41 -13.14 12.46
CA SER A 471 3.23 -12.95 11.26
C SER A 471 3.37 -11.48 10.86
N TRP A 472 2.28 -10.71 10.92
CA TRP A 472 2.34 -9.26 10.68
C TRP A 472 3.08 -8.52 11.80
N ALA A 473 2.90 -8.92 13.06
CA ALA A 473 3.64 -8.34 14.18
C ALA A 473 5.16 -8.56 14.05
N VAL A 474 5.59 -9.77 13.68
CA VAL A 474 7.01 -10.07 13.46
C VAL A 474 7.59 -9.23 12.31
N LEU A 475 6.87 -9.12 11.19
CA LEU A 475 7.32 -8.27 10.09
C LEU A 475 7.40 -6.79 10.50
N LEU A 476 6.44 -6.31 11.29
CA LEU A 476 6.47 -4.95 11.84
C LEU A 476 7.67 -4.75 12.77
N VAL A 477 7.98 -5.72 13.63
CA VAL A 477 9.18 -5.67 14.48
C VAL A 477 10.45 -5.61 13.63
N PHE A 478 10.57 -6.42 12.57
CA PHE A 478 11.72 -6.36 11.66
C PHE A 478 11.85 -5.00 10.97
N LEU A 479 10.73 -4.42 10.54
CA LEU A 479 10.69 -3.07 9.96
C LEU A 479 11.16 -2.02 10.97
N LEU A 480 10.63 -2.05 12.19
CA LEU A 480 10.98 -1.08 13.24
C LEU A 480 12.45 -1.19 13.65
N LEU A 481 12.95 -2.42 13.84
CA LEU A 481 14.37 -2.65 14.15
C LEU A 481 15.28 -2.17 13.00
N GLY A 482 14.89 -2.43 11.75
CA GLY A 482 15.69 -2.04 10.59
C GLY A 482 15.70 -0.53 10.32
N GLN A 483 14.57 0.17 10.52
CA GLN A 483 14.44 1.60 10.18
C GLN A 483 14.70 2.54 11.35
N LEU A 484 14.30 2.14 12.57
CA LEU A 484 14.38 2.98 13.76
C LEU A 484 15.39 2.46 14.78
N GLY A 485 15.85 1.22 14.67
CA GLY A 485 16.67 0.62 15.72
C GLY A 485 18.00 1.35 15.96
N ALA A 486 18.67 1.77 14.88
CA ALA A 486 19.88 2.59 14.98
C ALA A 486 19.58 4.01 15.51
N VAL A 487 18.47 4.61 15.07
CA VAL A 487 18.02 5.95 15.52
C VAL A 487 17.64 5.96 17.01
N LEU A 488 17.10 4.85 17.50
CA LEU A 488 16.74 4.64 18.90
C LEU A 488 17.90 4.12 19.75
N GLU A 489 19.11 4.03 19.19
CA GLU A 489 20.33 3.54 19.86
C GLU A 489 20.13 2.17 20.56
N LEU A 490 19.36 1.27 19.95
CA LEU A 490 19.09 -0.04 20.53
C LEU A 490 20.37 -0.90 20.58
N PRO A 491 20.51 -1.78 21.59
CA PRO A 491 21.65 -2.67 21.67
C PRO A 491 21.71 -3.60 20.45
N GLN A 492 22.92 -3.90 19.97
CA GLN A 492 23.13 -4.71 18.76
C GLN A 492 22.40 -6.06 18.81
N ALA A 493 22.33 -6.69 19.98
CA ALA A 493 21.58 -7.94 20.17
C ALA A 493 20.08 -7.83 19.80
N ALA A 494 19.47 -6.65 19.98
CA ALA A 494 18.10 -6.40 19.55
C ALA A 494 18.00 -6.20 18.04
N LEU A 495 18.97 -5.52 17.43
CA LEU A 495 19.05 -5.32 15.97
C LEU A 495 19.26 -6.65 15.25
N ASP A 496 20.13 -7.51 15.79
CA ASP A 496 20.47 -8.82 15.26
C ASP A 496 19.30 -9.82 15.28
N LEU A 497 18.19 -9.49 15.95
CA LEU A 497 16.95 -10.27 15.85
C LEU A 497 16.32 -10.16 14.45
N SER A 498 16.54 -9.05 13.75
CA SER A 498 16.07 -8.86 12.38
C SER A 498 16.96 -9.64 11.42
N PRO A 499 16.41 -10.51 10.55
CA PRO A 499 17.22 -11.24 9.57
C PRO A 499 17.86 -10.31 8.53
N TYR A 500 17.36 -9.08 8.41
CA TYR A 500 17.84 -8.10 7.42
C TYR A 500 19.17 -7.44 7.82
N THR A 501 19.52 -7.38 9.10
CA THR A 501 20.80 -6.79 9.57
C THR A 501 22.00 -7.66 9.19
N HIS A 502 21.79 -8.96 9.01
CA HIS A 502 22.83 -9.92 8.66
C HIS A 502 23.12 -9.99 7.15
N VAL A 503 22.34 -9.30 6.31
CA VAL A 503 22.54 -9.33 4.86
C VAL A 503 23.60 -8.29 4.47
N PRO A 504 24.67 -8.67 3.74
CA PRO A 504 25.67 -7.72 3.26
C PRO A 504 25.03 -6.60 2.44
N SER A 505 25.50 -5.37 2.66
CA SER A 505 25.00 -4.18 1.98
C SER A 505 25.58 -4.01 0.58
N VAL A 506 25.47 -5.02 -0.28
CA VAL A 506 25.89 -4.95 -1.70
C VAL A 506 25.02 -3.93 -2.46
N PRO A 507 25.59 -3.06 -3.31
CA PRO A 507 26.99 -2.99 -3.79
C PRO A 507 27.98 -2.26 -2.87
N ALA A 508 27.55 -1.63 -1.78
CA ALA A 508 28.42 -0.84 -0.89
C ALA A 508 29.51 -1.65 -0.18
N VAL A 509 29.35 -2.96 -0.03
CA VAL A 509 30.30 -3.86 0.62
C VAL A 509 30.40 -5.17 -0.16
N ASP A 510 31.58 -5.79 -0.17
CA ASP A 510 31.78 -7.11 -0.77
C ASP A 510 30.87 -8.19 -0.14
N PRO A 511 30.38 -9.15 -0.96
CA PRO A 511 29.50 -10.20 -0.48
C PRO A 511 30.24 -11.18 0.43
N VAL A 512 29.74 -11.33 1.67
CA VAL A 512 30.22 -12.35 2.61
C VAL A 512 29.24 -13.52 2.66
N ALA A 513 29.73 -14.74 2.42
CA ALA A 513 28.89 -15.93 2.30
C ALA A 513 28.33 -16.45 3.64
N LEU A 514 29.09 -16.32 4.73
CA LEU A 514 28.75 -16.95 6.01
C LEU A 514 27.37 -16.52 6.56
N PRO A 515 27.03 -15.21 6.66
CA PRO A 515 25.71 -14.79 7.14
C PRO A 515 24.56 -15.33 6.28
N LEU A 516 24.75 -15.40 4.96
CA LEU A 516 23.75 -15.92 4.02
C LEU A 516 23.50 -17.41 4.22
N VAL A 517 24.56 -18.20 4.46
CA VAL A 517 24.45 -19.63 4.78
C VAL A 517 23.73 -19.85 6.11
N VAL A 518 24.03 -19.05 7.13
CA VAL A 518 23.35 -19.14 8.43
C VAL A 518 21.86 -18.80 8.30
N LEU A 519 21.51 -17.70 7.61
CA LEU A 519 20.12 -17.32 7.39
C LEU A 519 19.33 -18.40 6.63
N THR A 520 19.93 -19.00 5.60
CA THR A 520 19.28 -20.09 4.85
C THR A 520 19.10 -21.34 5.70
N ALA A 521 20.06 -21.69 6.56
CA ALA A 521 19.92 -22.80 7.51
C ALA A 521 18.80 -22.54 8.53
N VAL A 522 18.73 -21.33 9.11
CA VAL A 522 17.65 -20.92 10.03
C VAL A 522 16.29 -21.00 9.34
N ALA A 523 16.19 -20.49 8.10
CA ALA A 523 14.96 -20.59 7.31
C ALA A 523 14.54 -22.05 7.08
N ALA A 524 15.48 -22.94 6.75
CA ALA A 524 15.20 -24.36 6.54
C ALA A 524 14.66 -25.04 7.81
N LEU A 525 15.24 -24.73 8.98
CA LEU A 525 14.77 -25.24 10.27
C LEU A 525 13.35 -24.77 10.60
N LEU A 526 13.07 -23.48 10.39
CA LEU A 526 11.73 -22.91 10.62
C LEU A 526 10.68 -23.49 9.67
N LEU A 527 11.02 -23.65 8.38
CA LEU A 527 10.15 -24.30 7.40
C LEU A 527 9.87 -25.76 7.79
N ALA A 528 10.91 -26.51 8.19
CA ALA A 528 10.75 -27.88 8.66
C ALA A 528 9.84 -27.98 9.89
N ALA A 529 10.01 -27.07 10.86
CA ALA A 529 9.15 -26.99 12.04
C ALA A 529 7.69 -26.69 11.68
N GLY A 530 7.45 -25.75 10.76
CA GLY A 530 6.10 -25.42 10.28
C GLY A 530 5.43 -26.57 9.53
N VAL A 531 6.15 -27.25 8.64
CA VAL A 531 5.64 -28.43 7.93
C VAL A 531 5.37 -29.58 8.89
N ALA A 532 6.26 -29.83 9.86
CA ALA A 532 6.06 -30.85 10.88
C ALA A 532 4.85 -30.55 11.77
N GLY A 533 4.66 -29.29 12.17
CA GLY A 533 3.49 -28.82 12.91
C GLY A 533 2.20 -29.03 12.13
N PHE A 534 2.18 -28.62 10.85
CA PHE A 534 1.01 -28.80 9.99
C PHE A 534 0.64 -30.26 9.75
N ARG A 535 1.64 -31.15 9.66
CA ARG A 535 1.39 -32.60 9.55
C ARG A 535 0.69 -33.17 10.77
N ARG A 536 1.05 -32.72 11.98
CA ARG A 536 0.57 -33.28 13.25
C ARG A 536 -0.73 -32.67 13.74
N ARG A 537 -1.06 -31.44 13.36
CA ARG A 537 -2.28 -30.76 13.82
C ARG A 537 -3.52 -31.20 13.05
N ASP A 538 -4.68 -31.12 13.68
CA ASP A 538 -5.96 -31.30 12.99
C ASP A 538 -6.29 -30.07 12.13
N VAL A 539 -6.94 -30.34 10.99
CA VAL A 539 -7.51 -29.30 10.13
C VAL A 539 -8.95 -29.12 10.60
N PRO A 540 -9.37 -27.92 11.03
CA PRO A 540 -10.74 -27.67 11.46
C PRO A 540 -11.70 -28.03 10.33
N SER A 541 -12.69 -28.88 10.63
CA SER A 541 -13.88 -29.14 9.82
C SER A 541 -14.87 -27.99 9.91
#